data_AF-A0AAN7VL58-F1
#
_entry.id   AF-A0AAN7VL58-F1
#
_cell.length_a   1.000
_cell.length_b   1.000
_cell.length_c   1.000
_cell.angle_alpha   90.00
_cell.angle_beta   90.00
_cell.angle_gamma   90.00
#
_symmetry.space_group_name_H-M   'P 1'
#
loop_
_entity.id
_entity.type
_entity.pdbx_description
1 polymer ?
#
loop_
_entity_poly.entity_id
_entity_poly.type
_entity_poly.pdbx_seq_one_letter_code
_entity_poly.pdbx_strand_id
1 'polypeptide(L)'
;MRILSVLVLICVSVVIAAPPSKYTNKYDNVNVDMILQNDRVLNNYIKCLMEEGPCTAEGRELRKTLPDALSSGCSKCNDRQKETSEKVIRHLMAKRKRDWDRLTRKYDPKGDYKRRYEESAKKNLKA
;
A
#
# COMPACT_ATOMS: atom_id res chain seq x y z
N MET A 1 -16.63 43.49 43.89
CA MET A 1 -16.12 44.39 42.83
C MET A 1 -14.63 44.13 42.72
N ARG A 2 -14.07 43.58 41.65
CA ARG A 2 -14.36 43.78 40.23
C ARG A 2 -14.20 42.44 39.51
N ILE A 3 -15.35 41.87 39.18
CA ILE A 3 -15.53 41.15 37.92
C ILE A 3 -15.09 42.16 36.86
N LEU A 4 -14.07 41.86 36.06
CA LEU A 4 -13.98 42.23 34.64
C LEU A 4 -12.61 41.80 34.09
N SER A 5 -12.68 41.01 33.03
CA SER A 5 -11.78 41.11 31.90
C SER A 5 -10.36 40.56 32.05
N VAL A 6 -10.22 39.24 32.10
CA VAL A 6 -9.17 38.63 31.29
C VAL A 6 -9.72 37.37 30.60
N LEU A 7 -10.45 37.62 29.51
CA LEU A 7 -10.61 36.70 28.38
C LEU A 7 -9.20 36.41 27.81
N VAL A 8 -8.44 35.50 28.44
CA VAL A 8 -7.22 34.98 27.82
C VAL A 8 -7.65 33.85 26.89
N LEU A 9 -7.61 34.19 25.60
CA LEU A 9 -7.71 33.33 24.43
C LEU A 9 -7.45 31.84 24.72
N ILE A 10 -8.52 31.04 24.62
CA ILE A 10 -8.40 29.65 24.22
C ILE A 10 -8.00 29.67 22.74
N CYS A 11 -6.70 29.64 22.46
CA CYS A 11 -6.20 29.33 21.14
C CYS A 11 -6.53 27.86 20.84
N VAL A 12 -7.75 27.60 20.37
CA VAL A 12 -8.06 26.37 19.64
C VAL A 12 -7.28 26.45 18.34
N SER A 13 -6.05 25.93 18.35
CA SER A 13 -5.32 25.67 17.13
C SER A 13 -6.08 24.59 16.38
N VAL A 14 -6.97 25.01 15.48
CA VAL A 14 -7.55 24.13 14.47
C VAL A 14 -6.39 23.66 13.61
N VAL A 15 -5.89 22.45 13.90
CA VAL A 15 -4.93 21.78 13.02
C VAL A 15 -5.72 21.43 11.76
N ILE A 16 -5.66 22.31 10.77
CA ILE A 16 -6.15 22.02 9.42
C ILE A 16 -5.20 20.95 8.88
N ALA A 17 -5.57 19.68 9.10
CA ALA A 17 -4.86 18.56 8.50
C ALA A 17 -5.05 18.67 6.99
N ALA A 18 -3.99 19.09 6.28
CA ALA A 18 -3.96 19.06 4.83
C ALA A 18 -4.34 17.64 4.36
N PRO A 19 -5.13 17.49 3.29
CA PRO A 19 -5.50 16.18 2.79
C PRO A 19 -4.22 15.37 2.53
N PRO A 20 -4.16 14.10 2.97
CA PRO A 20 -2.97 13.29 2.79
C PRO A 20 -2.65 13.19 1.30
N SER A 21 -1.41 13.52 0.93
CA SER A 21 -0.93 13.45 -0.45
C SER A 21 -1.15 12.04 -1.00
N LYS A 22 -1.97 11.89 -2.04
CA LYS A 22 -2.21 10.62 -2.72
C LYS A 22 -0.96 10.15 -3.47
N TYR A 23 -0.84 8.84 -3.70
CA TYR A 23 0.18 8.32 -4.61
C TYR A 23 -0.10 8.75 -6.04
N THR A 24 0.93 8.78 -6.89
CA THR A 24 0.76 9.12 -8.30
C THR A 24 -0.18 8.12 -8.98
N ASN A 25 -1.03 8.62 -9.87
CA ASN A 25 -1.93 7.84 -10.71
C ASN A 25 -1.36 7.54 -12.10
N LYS A 26 -0.12 7.96 -12.37
CA LYS A 26 0.53 7.85 -13.69
C LYS A 26 0.55 6.41 -14.25
N TYR A 27 0.56 5.42 -13.36
CA TYR A 27 0.68 4.00 -13.71
C TYR A 27 -0.59 3.19 -13.45
N ASP A 28 -1.71 3.82 -13.13
CA ASP A 28 -2.96 3.11 -12.79
C ASP A 28 -3.57 2.34 -13.99
N ASN A 29 -3.14 2.69 -15.22
CA ASN A 29 -3.56 2.05 -16.47
C ASN A 29 -2.64 0.89 -16.90
N VAL A 30 -1.64 0.53 -16.09
CA VAL A 30 -0.79 -0.62 -16.39
C VAL A 30 -1.64 -1.90 -16.40
N ASN A 31 -1.44 -2.73 -17.43
CA ASN A 31 -2.16 -3.98 -17.57
C ASN A 31 -1.57 -5.05 -16.63
N VAL A 32 -2.10 -5.08 -15.40
CA VAL A 32 -1.67 -6.02 -14.38
C VAL A 32 -2.01 -7.48 -14.73
N ASP A 33 -3.09 -7.73 -15.48
CA ASP A 33 -3.41 -9.09 -15.95
C ASP A 33 -2.31 -9.65 -16.83
N MET A 34 -1.83 -8.87 -17.78
CA MET A 34 -0.75 -9.27 -18.67
C MET A 34 0.54 -9.56 -17.88
N ILE A 35 0.84 -8.74 -16.86
CA ILE A 35 2.01 -8.95 -15.99
C ILE A 35 1.85 -10.26 -15.22
N LEU A 36 0.71 -10.49 -14.58
CA LEU A 36 0.45 -11.67 -13.76
C LEU A 36 0.37 -12.97 -14.57
N GLN A 37 0.01 -12.91 -15.86
CA GLN A 37 -0.03 -14.06 -16.75
C GLN A 37 1.33 -14.34 -17.43
N ASN A 38 2.27 -13.41 -17.36
CA ASN A 38 3.59 -13.56 -17.98
C ASN A 38 4.68 -13.71 -16.93
N ASP A 39 5.10 -14.94 -16.66
CA ASP A 39 6.11 -15.26 -15.65
C ASP A 39 7.42 -14.49 -15.85
N ARG A 40 7.86 -14.26 -17.09
CA ARG A 40 9.08 -13.50 -17.36
C ARG A 40 8.93 -12.05 -16.89
N VAL A 41 7.81 -11.41 -17.19
CA VAL A 41 7.54 -10.02 -16.79
C VAL A 41 7.37 -9.94 -15.28
N LEU A 42 6.53 -10.81 -14.69
CA LEU A 42 6.31 -10.86 -13.24
C LEU A 42 7.63 -11.07 -12.47
N ASN A 43 8.49 -11.98 -12.93
CA ASN A 43 9.80 -12.21 -12.33
C ASN A 43 10.67 -10.95 -12.32
N ASN A 44 10.60 -10.11 -13.36
CA ASN A 44 11.35 -8.86 -13.39
C ASN A 44 10.81 -7.85 -12.36
N TYR A 45 9.49 -7.77 -12.17
CA TYR A 45 8.91 -6.93 -11.11
C TYR A 45 9.32 -7.45 -9.72
N ILE A 46 9.27 -8.76 -9.49
CA ILE A 46 9.70 -9.35 -8.21
C ILE A 46 11.19 -9.06 -7.95
N LYS A 47 12.06 -9.27 -8.94
CA LYS A 47 13.49 -8.93 -8.82
C LYS A 47 13.70 -7.45 -8.52
N CYS A 48 12.97 -6.56 -9.19
CA CYS A 48 13.01 -5.13 -8.91
C CYS A 48 12.65 -4.82 -7.45
N LEU A 49 11.55 -5.38 -6.95
CA LEU A 49 11.10 -5.22 -5.56
C LEU A 49 12.09 -5.83 -4.56
N MET A 50 12.76 -6.92 -4.94
CA MET A 50 13.78 -7.56 -4.11
C MET A 50 15.16 -6.89 -4.21
N GLU A 51 15.34 -5.90 -5.10
CA GLU A 51 16.63 -5.26 -5.42
C GLU A 51 17.66 -6.22 -6.04
N GLU A 52 17.17 -7.23 -6.77
CA GLU A 52 17.98 -8.28 -7.42
C GLU A 52 18.05 -8.11 -8.95
N GLY A 53 17.61 -6.97 -9.47
CA GLY A 53 17.56 -6.73 -10.89
C GLY A 53 17.08 -5.33 -11.28
N PRO A 54 17.04 -5.04 -12.59
CA PRO A 54 16.60 -3.76 -13.10
C PRO A 54 15.11 -3.53 -12.80
N CYS A 55 14.75 -2.26 -12.69
CA CYS A 55 13.37 -1.83 -12.50
C CYS A 55 12.88 -1.04 -13.72
N THR A 56 11.61 -1.22 -14.07
CA THR A 56 10.88 -0.27 -14.92
C THR A 56 10.61 1.02 -14.12
N ALA A 57 10.15 2.08 -14.78
CA ALA A 57 9.78 3.32 -14.09
C ALA A 57 8.64 3.09 -13.10
N GLU A 58 7.62 2.34 -13.49
CA GLU A 58 6.53 1.91 -12.60
C GLU A 58 7.05 1.05 -11.44
N GLY A 59 7.87 0.03 -11.73
CA GLY A 59 8.39 -0.86 -10.68
C GLY A 59 9.19 -0.11 -9.63
N ARG A 60 9.93 0.95 -10.01
CA ARG A 60 10.61 1.85 -9.07
C ARG A 60 9.63 2.62 -8.19
N GLU A 61 8.57 3.15 -8.77
CA GLU A 61 7.56 3.89 -8.03
C GLU A 61 6.81 2.99 -7.05
N LEU A 62 6.42 1.78 -7.50
CA LEU A 62 5.84 0.76 -6.64
C LEU A 62 6.79 0.41 -5.49
N ARG A 63 8.06 0.11 -5.78
CA ARG A 63 9.06 -0.20 -4.74
C ARG A 63 9.20 0.90 -3.70
N LYS A 64 9.20 2.16 -4.13
CA LYS A 64 9.33 3.34 -3.27
C LYS A 64 8.12 3.52 -2.36
N THR A 65 6.92 3.28 -2.88
CA THR A 65 5.65 3.53 -2.18
C THR A 65 5.18 2.36 -1.32
N LEU A 66 5.59 1.14 -1.65
CA LEU A 66 5.12 -0.09 -1.01
C LEU A 66 5.29 -0.12 0.52
N PRO A 67 6.43 0.29 1.13
CA PRO A 67 6.59 0.30 2.59
C PRO A 67 5.60 1.22 3.31
N ASP A 68 5.35 2.41 2.74
CA ASP A 68 4.37 3.37 3.27
C ASP A 68 2.94 2.84 3.12
N ALA A 69 2.64 2.21 1.97
CA ALA A 69 1.32 1.62 1.73
C ALA A 69 1.03 0.47 2.70
N LEU A 70 1.99 -0.40 2.98
CA LEU A 70 1.80 -1.53 3.90
C LEU A 70 1.67 -1.07 5.37
N SER A 71 2.48 -0.09 5.78
CA SER A 71 2.45 0.43 7.15
C SER A 71 1.20 1.26 7.45
N SER A 72 0.76 2.09 6.49
CA SER A 72 -0.41 2.97 6.63
C SER A 72 -1.74 2.32 6.22
N GLY A 73 -1.73 1.08 5.74
CA GLY A 73 -2.94 0.42 5.23
C GLY A 73 -3.48 1.06 3.95
N CYS A 74 -2.60 1.52 3.06
CA CYS A 74 -2.93 2.10 1.76
C CYS A 74 -3.78 3.38 1.87
N SER A 75 -3.60 4.20 2.93
CA SER A 75 -4.42 5.41 3.16
C SER A 75 -4.34 6.43 2.01
N LYS A 76 -3.20 6.45 1.31
CA LYS A 76 -2.93 7.31 0.14
C LYS A 76 -3.29 6.69 -1.20
N CYS A 77 -3.77 5.45 -1.21
CA CYS A 77 -4.17 4.76 -2.42
C CYS A 77 -5.51 5.28 -2.94
N ASN A 78 -5.69 5.25 -4.25
CA ASN A 78 -7.01 5.34 -4.87
C ASN A 78 -7.64 3.95 -5.01
N ASP A 79 -8.89 3.89 -5.49
CA ASP A 79 -9.63 2.63 -5.54
C ASP A 79 -9.04 1.65 -6.56
N ARG A 80 -8.55 2.16 -7.70
CA ARG A 80 -7.86 1.34 -8.71
C ARG A 80 -6.61 0.66 -8.16
N GLN A 81 -5.82 1.39 -7.37
CA GLN A 81 -4.61 0.88 -6.73
C GLN A 81 -4.93 -0.18 -5.67
N LYS A 82 -6.02 -0.01 -4.91
CA LYS A 82 -6.49 -1.01 -3.93
C LYS A 82 -6.95 -2.29 -4.61
N GLU A 83 -7.81 -2.19 -5.63
CA GLU A 83 -8.29 -3.33 -6.42
C GLU A 83 -7.13 -4.09 -7.06
N THR A 84 -6.20 -3.36 -7.67
CA THR A 84 -5.01 -3.92 -8.31
C THR A 84 -4.13 -4.62 -7.29
N SER A 85 -3.89 -4.00 -6.13
CA SER A 85 -3.10 -4.60 -5.05
C SER A 85 -3.73 -5.90 -4.56
N GLU A 86 -5.05 -5.92 -4.33
CA GLU A 86 -5.76 -7.11 -3.90
C GLU A 86 -5.62 -8.25 -4.92
N LYS A 87 -5.77 -7.94 -6.20
CA LYS A 87 -5.60 -8.91 -7.29
C LYS A 87 -4.20 -9.52 -7.32
N VAL A 88 -3.17 -8.67 -7.21
CA VAL A 88 -1.77 -9.11 -7.18
C VAL A 88 -1.52 -10.01 -5.96
N ILE A 89 -1.99 -9.61 -4.77
CA ILE A 89 -1.81 -10.40 -3.54
C ILE A 89 -2.44 -11.77 -3.66
N ARG A 90 -3.71 -11.84 -4.09
CA ARG A 90 -4.41 -13.11 -4.30
C ARG A 90 -3.66 -14.01 -5.28
N HIS A 91 -3.17 -13.45 -6.38
CA HIS A 91 -2.38 -14.20 -7.36
C HIS A 91 -1.07 -14.72 -6.74
N LEU A 92 -0.32 -13.88 -6.04
CA LEU A 92 0.96 -14.27 -5.44
C LEU A 92 0.78 -15.35 -4.36
N MET A 93 -0.22 -15.22 -3.50
CA MET A 93 -0.53 -16.22 -2.47
C MET A 93 -0.92 -17.57 -3.07
N ALA A 94 -1.75 -17.56 -4.13
CA ALA A 94 -2.26 -18.79 -4.74
C ALA A 94 -1.26 -19.48 -5.69
N LYS A 95 -0.55 -18.70 -6.51
CA LYS A 95 0.26 -19.24 -7.63
C LYS A 95 1.76 -19.05 -7.46
N ARG A 96 2.20 -18.12 -6.60
CA ARG A 96 3.62 -17.73 -6.46
C ARG A 96 4.06 -17.70 -4.99
N LYS A 97 3.68 -18.72 -4.22
CA LYS A 97 3.90 -18.77 -2.75
C LYS A 97 5.34 -18.46 -2.32
N ARG A 98 6.34 -18.97 -3.06
CA ARG A 98 7.76 -18.69 -2.77
C ARG A 98 8.09 -17.21 -2.89
N ASP A 99 7.58 -16.53 -3.93
CA ASP A 99 7.79 -15.10 -4.13
C ASP A 99 7.03 -14.27 -3.10
N TRP A 100 5.80 -14.68 -2.77
CA TRP A 100 5.02 -14.08 -1.69
C TRP A 100 5.77 -14.14 -0.35
N ASP A 101 6.30 -15.31 0.02
CA ASP A 101 7.04 -15.50 1.26
C ASP A 101 8.33 -14.65 1.29
N ARG A 102 8.99 -14.44 0.15
CA ARG A 102 10.17 -13.57 0.04
C ARG A 102 9.82 -12.09 0.19
N LEU A 103 8.79 -11.64 -0.51
CA LEU A 103 8.33 -10.24 -0.46
C LEU A 103 7.84 -9.87 0.95
N THR A 104 7.05 -10.75 1.58
CA THR A 104 6.55 -10.51 2.95
C THR A 104 7.69 -10.46 3.96
N ARG A 105 8.72 -11.31 3.85
CA ARG A 105 9.91 -11.18 4.71
C ARG A 105 10.63 -9.84 4.56
N LYS A 106 10.66 -9.26 3.35
CA LYS A 106 11.31 -7.98 3.10
C LYS A 106 10.47 -6.79 3.56
N TYR A 107 9.18 -6.79 3.26
CA TYR A 107 8.32 -5.61 3.41
C TYR A 107 7.36 -5.67 4.61
N ASP A 108 7.07 -6.85 5.13
CA ASP A 108 6.20 -7.08 6.30
C ASP A 108 6.83 -8.08 7.27
N PRO A 109 8.05 -7.81 7.80
CA PRO A 109 8.77 -8.77 8.65
C PRO A 109 8.03 -9.09 9.96
N LYS A 110 7.15 -8.19 10.42
CA LYS A 110 6.31 -8.40 11.60
C LYS A 110 5.01 -9.16 11.30
N GLY A 111 4.65 -9.34 10.02
CA GLY A 111 3.40 -9.97 9.60
C GLY A 111 2.16 -9.13 9.90
N ASP A 112 2.32 -7.82 10.14
CA ASP A 112 1.24 -6.92 10.53
C ASP A 112 0.27 -6.71 9.37
N TYR A 113 0.80 -6.54 8.15
CA TYR A 113 -0.04 -6.41 6.97
C TYR A 113 -0.75 -7.74 6.67
N LYS A 114 0.00 -8.85 6.66
CA LYS A 114 -0.54 -10.18 6.38
C LYS A 114 -1.72 -10.52 7.30
N ARG A 115 -1.58 -10.26 8.60
CA ARG A 115 -2.63 -10.47 9.60
C ARG A 115 -3.88 -9.62 9.32
N ARG A 116 -3.72 -8.32 9.08
CA ARG A 116 -4.84 -7.42 8.72
C ARG A 116 -5.55 -7.88 7.44
N TYR A 117 -4.79 -8.32 6.44
CA TYR A 117 -5.32 -8.81 5.18
C TYR A 117 -6.14 -10.08 5.37
N GLU A 118 -5.60 -11.07 6.09
CA GLU A 118 -6.30 -12.32 6.40
C GLU A 118 -7.59 -12.11 7.21
N GLU A 119 -7.58 -11.18 8.18
CA GLU A 119 -8.78 -10.79 8.93
C GLU A 119 -9.84 -10.17 8.02
N SER A 120 -9.43 -9.28 7.12
CA SER A 120 -10.33 -8.61 6.16
C SER A 120 -10.90 -9.61 5.15
N ALA A 121 -10.07 -10.50 4.61
CA ALA A 121 -10.50 -11.56 3.70
C ALA A 121 -11.51 -12.51 4.36
N LYS A 122 -11.28 -12.90 5.62
CA LYS A 122 -12.23 -13.73 6.40
C LYS A 122 -13.56 -13.05 6.66
N LYS A 123 -13.58 -11.73 6.86
CA LYS A 123 -14.82 -10.95 7.02
C LYS A 123 -15.63 -10.91 5.72
N ASN A 124 -14.96 -10.68 4.59
CA ASN A 124 -15.61 -10.63 3.27
C ASN A 124 -16.10 -12.00 2.78
N LEU A 125 -15.57 -13.11 3.31
CA LEU A 125 -16.07 -14.48 3.07
C LEU A 125 -17.32 -14.83 3.91
N LYS A 126 -17.66 -14.02 4.91
CA LYS A 126 -18.77 -14.23 5.84
C LYS A 126 -19.92 -13.23 5.65
N ALA A 127 -19.76 -12.28 4.73
CA ALA A 127 -20.78 -11.34 4.28
C ALA A 127 -21.35 -11.82 2.94
#